data_AF-A0A4U5ZII0-F1
#
_entry.id   AF-A0A4U5ZII0-F1
#
_cell.length_a   1.000
_cell.length_b   1.000
_cell.length_c   1.000
_cell.angle_alpha   90.00
_cell.angle_beta   90.00
_cell.angle_gamma   90.00
#
_symmetry.space_group_name_H-M   'P 1'
#
loop_
_entity.id
_entity.type
_entity.pdbx_description
1 polymer ?
#
loop_
_entity_poly.entity_id
_entity_poly.type
_entity_poly.pdbx_seq_one_letter_code
_entity_poly.pdbx_strand_id
1 'polypeptide(L)'
;MSLVLRKHQQRIDAAVLGYQAAISEIEGDLRLRAMSNDATDAELALLQRLKSEKAQMLHRYENLREAFKAIFGDIGTEAIDPNSFPRTMK
;
A
#
# COMPACT_ATOMS: atom_id res chain seq x y z
N MET A 1 18.91 -10.72 0.73
CA MET A 1 18.27 -9.92 1.80
C MET A 1 17.82 -10.81 2.96
N SER A 2 17.97 -10.36 4.22
CA SER A 2 17.59 -11.15 5.39
C SER A 2 16.08 -11.46 5.41
N LEU A 3 15.67 -12.54 6.09
CA LEU A 3 14.25 -12.91 6.24
C LEU A 3 13.43 -11.79 6.90
N VAL A 4 14.02 -11.12 7.89
CA VAL A 4 13.40 -10.01 8.61
C VAL A 4 13.13 -8.85 7.64
N LEU A 5 14.13 -8.45 6.86
CA LEU A 5 13.99 -7.36 5.89
C LEU A 5 12.94 -7.69 4.81
N ARG A 6 12.90 -8.92 4.29
CA ARG A 6 11.84 -9.35 3.35
C ARG A 6 10.44 -9.22 3.93
N LYS A 7 10.23 -9.60 5.20
CA LYS A 7 8.95 -9.41 5.89
C LYS A 7 8.59 -7.95 6.04
N HIS A 8 9.55 -7.07 6.30
CA HIS A 8 9.31 -5.63 6.36
C HIS A 8 8.94 -5.05 5.00
N GLN A 9 9.60 -5.46 3.93
CA GLN A 9 9.22 -5.09 2.56
C GLN A 9 7.77 -5.47 2.25
N GLN A 10 7.39 -6.72 2.50
CA GLN A 10 6.01 -7.19 2.30
C GLN A 10 4.99 -6.39 3.10
N ARG A 11 5.32 -5.99 4.33
CA ARG A 11 4.46 -5.12 5.15
C ARG A 11 4.32 -3.72 4.57
N ILE A 12 5.40 -3.17 4.02
CA ILE A 12 5.38 -1.86 3.34
C ILE A 12 4.48 -1.95 2.10
N ASP A 13 4.65 -2.97 1.27
CA ASP A 13 3.85 -3.16 0.06
C ASP A 13 2.36 -3.35 0.39
N ALA A 14 2.05 -4.17 1.40
CA ALA A 14 0.68 -4.34 1.89
C ALA A 14 0.08 -3.04 2.43
N ALA A 15 0.88 -2.22 3.13
CA ALA A 15 0.42 -0.93 3.63
C ALA A 15 0.13 0.05 2.48
N VAL A 16 1.00 0.13 1.45
CA VAL A 16 0.77 0.95 0.26
C VAL A 16 -0.56 0.58 -0.40
N LEU A 17 -0.79 -0.70 -0.66
CA LEU A 17 -2.05 -1.18 -1.25
C LEU A 17 -3.26 -0.87 -0.36
N GLY A 18 -3.12 -1.06 0.96
CA GLY A 18 -4.17 -0.76 1.93
C GLY A 18 -4.56 0.73 1.96
N TYR A 19 -3.58 1.63 1.90
CA TYR A 19 -3.87 3.07 1.85
C TYR A 19 -4.48 3.49 0.50
N GLN A 20 -4.03 2.94 -0.62
CA GLN A 20 -4.63 3.18 -1.94
C GLN A 20 -6.10 2.74 -1.99
N ALA A 21 -6.40 1.55 -1.46
CA ALA A 21 -7.76 1.04 -1.37
C ALA A 21 -8.64 1.94 -0.48
N ALA A 22 -8.16 2.31 0.71
CA ALA A 22 -8.89 3.19 1.63
C ALA A 22 -9.17 4.58 1.04
N ILE A 23 -8.21 5.17 0.31
CA ILE A 23 -8.44 6.44 -0.39
C ILE A 23 -9.52 6.28 -1.47
N SER A 24 -9.47 5.19 -2.23
CA SER A 24 -10.43 4.93 -3.31
C SER A 24 -11.85 4.73 -2.78
N GLU A 25 -11.99 4.05 -1.64
CA GLU A 25 -13.25 3.89 -0.91
C GLU A 25 -13.82 5.25 -0.49
N ILE A 26 -13.01 6.10 0.17
CA ILE A 26 -13.43 7.44 0.62
C ILE A 26 -13.82 8.31 -0.58
N GLU A 27 -13.14 8.19 -1.72
CA GLU A 27 -13.54 8.88 -2.95
C GLU A 27 -14.87 8.38 -3.51
N GLY A 28 -15.14 7.08 -3.39
CA GLY A 28 -16.44 6.48 -3.68
C GLY A 28 -17.53 7.11 -2.81
N ASP A 29 -17.32 7.16 -1.50
CA ASP A 29 -18.26 7.73 -0.54
C ASP A 29 -18.50 9.22 -0.80
N LEU A 30 -17.45 10.00 -1.06
CA LEU A 30 -17.58 11.41 -1.41
C LEU A 30 -18.40 11.63 -2.69
N ARG A 31 -18.23 10.78 -3.71
CA ARG A 31 -19.03 10.86 -4.94
C ARG A 31 -20.50 10.51 -4.67
N LEU A 32 -20.76 9.44 -3.92
CA LEU A 32 -22.12 9.04 -3.54
C LEU A 32 -22.81 10.15 -2.74
N ARG A 33 -22.09 10.75 -1.79
CA ARG A 33 -22.60 11.86 -0.97
C ARG A 33 -22.83 13.14 -1.79
N ALA A 34 -21.97 13.45 -2.76
CA ALA A 34 -22.18 14.59 -3.66
C ALA A 34 -23.42 14.43 -4.56
N MET A 35 -23.86 13.19 -4.80
CA MET A 35 -25.09 12.88 -5.54
C MET A 35 -26.33 12.80 -4.63
N SER A 36 -26.14 12.76 -3.31
CA SER A 36 -27.20 12.64 -2.33
C SER A 36 -27.57 13.99 -1.74
N ASN A 37 -28.87 14.19 -1.50
CA ASN A 37 -29.39 15.44 -0.93
C ASN A 37 -29.33 15.46 0.61
N ASP A 38 -28.75 14.43 1.24
CA ASP A 38 -28.70 14.21 2.69
C ASP A 38 -27.31 14.41 3.31
N ALA A 39 -26.29 14.69 2.50
CA ALA A 39 -24.93 14.86 2.98
C ALA A 39 -24.78 16.19 3.72
N THR A 40 -24.25 16.14 4.94
CA THR A 40 -23.94 17.36 5.70
C THR A 40 -22.53 17.86 5.38
N ASP A 41 -22.33 19.17 5.41
CA ASP A 41 -20.99 19.78 5.21
C ASP A 41 -19.96 19.23 6.20
N ALA A 42 -20.38 18.93 7.43
CA ALA A 42 -19.51 18.34 8.47
C ALA A 42 -19.05 16.92 8.11
N GLU A 43 -19.93 16.09 7.56
CA GLU A 43 -19.59 14.74 7.09
C GLU A 43 -18.63 14.80 5.90
N LEU A 44 -18.89 15.68 4.93
CA LEU A 44 -18.01 15.88 3.78
C LEU A 44 -16.62 16.38 4.21
N ALA A 45 -16.56 17.33 5.15
CA ALA A 45 -15.29 17.83 5.69
C ALA A 45 -14.52 16.72 6.43
N LEU A 46 -15.20 15.86 7.17
CA LEU A 46 -14.58 14.71 7.84
C LEU A 46 -14.00 13.72 6.84
N LEU A 47 -14.75 13.36 5.80
CA LEU A 47 -14.28 12.46 4.74
C LEU A 47 -13.08 13.03 3.98
N GLN A 48 -13.10 14.33 3.66
CA GLN A 48 -11.97 15.02 3.02
C GLN A 48 -10.72 15.03 3.91
N ARG A 49 -10.89 15.28 5.22
CA ARG A 49 -9.78 15.19 6.17
C ARG A 49 -9.22 13.78 6.25
N LEU A 50 -10.09 12.77 6.35
CA LEU A 50 -9.67 11.38 6.39
C LEU A 50 -8.89 10.99 5.13
N LYS A 51 -9.39 11.35 3.93
CA LYS A 51 -8.68 11.15 2.66
C LYS A 51 -7.29 11.79 2.70
N SER A 52 -7.18 13.02 3.19
CA SER A 52 -5.91 13.75 3.28
C SER A 52 -4.92 13.06 4.22
N GLU A 53 -5.39 12.59 5.39
CA GLU A 53 -4.56 11.84 6.33
C GLU A 53 -4.08 10.50 5.74
N LYS A 54 -4.95 9.77 5.03
CA LYS A 54 -4.56 8.53 4.33
C LYS A 54 -3.56 8.80 3.21
N ALA A 55 -3.72 9.87 2.44
CA ALA A 55 -2.79 10.25 1.38
C ALA A 55 -1.40 10.61 1.94
N GLN A 56 -1.33 11.29 3.08
CA GLN A 56 -0.06 11.55 3.76
C GLN A 56 0.63 10.26 4.21
N MET A 57 -0.13 9.28 4.71
CA MET A 57 0.44 7.98 5.09
C MET A 57 0.90 7.19 3.87
N LEU A 58 0.11 7.17 2.80
CA LEU A 58 0.48 6.54 1.52
C LEU A 58 1.83 7.08 1.03
N HIS A 59 1.97 8.41 0.95
CA HIS A 59 3.21 9.04 0.51
C HIS A 59 4.43 8.64 1.37
N ARG A 60 4.26 8.54 2.70
CA ARG A 60 5.33 8.07 3.59
C ARG A 60 5.73 6.63 3.32
N TYR A 61 4.76 5.74 3.09
CA TYR A 61 5.02 4.34 2.79
C TYR A 61 5.57 4.12 1.38
N GLU A 62 5.16 4.91 0.40
CA GLU A 62 5.76 4.93 -0.94
C GLU A 62 7.23 5.36 -0.86
N ASN A 63 7.54 6.43 -0.15
CA ASN A 63 8.94 6.84 0.06
C ASN A 63 9.76 5.76 0.76
N LEU A 64 9.16 5.07 1.74
CA LEU A 64 9.83 3.96 2.41
C LEU A 64 10.05 2.77 1.46
N ARG A 65 9.09 2.47 0.59
CA ARG A 65 9.20 1.43 -0.43
C ARG A 65 10.33 1.76 -1.41
N GLU A 66 10.38 2.99 -1.90
CA GLU A 66 11.43 3.44 -2.82
C GLU A 66 12.81 3.44 -2.14
N ALA A 67 12.91 3.85 -0.87
CA ALA A 67 14.14 3.74 -0.11
C ALA A 67 14.59 2.27 0.04
N PHE A 68 13.64 1.37 0.27
CA PHE A 68 13.90 -0.07 0.35
C PHE A 68 14.46 -0.61 -0.98
N LYS A 69 13.84 -0.24 -2.11
CA LYS A 69 14.31 -0.58 -3.45
C LYS A 69 15.68 0.01 -3.77
N ALA A 70 15.94 1.25 -3.37
CA ALA A 70 17.22 1.90 -3.61
C ALA A 70 18.38 1.20 -2.88
N ILE A 71 18.14 0.69 -1.67
CA ILE A 71 19.16 0.02 -0.85
C ILE A 71 19.36 -1.43 -1.28
N PHE A 72 18.29 -2.15 -1.59
CA PHE A 72 18.32 -3.61 -1.80
C PHE A 72 18.08 -4.07 -3.24
N GLY A 73 17.80 -3.14 -4.17
CA GLY A 73 17.41 -3.41 -5.54
C GLY A 73 15.91 -3.69 -5.70
N ASP A 74 15.42 -3.60 -6.93
CA ASP A 74 14.08 -4.09 -7.29
C ASP A 74 14.18 -5.61 -7.38
N ILE A 75 13.77 -6.31 -6.31
CA ILE A 75 13.53 -7.75 -6.42
C ILE A 75 12.25 -7.85 -7.22
N GLY A 76 12.38 -7.93 -8.55
CA GLY A 76 11.34 -8.50 -9.38
C GLY A 76 10.86 -9.75 -8.66
N THR A 77 9.54 -9.91 -8.57
CA THR A 77 8.90 -11.13 -8.10
C THR A 77 9.29 -12.27 -9.05
N GLU A 78 10.54 -12.70 -9.03
CA GLU A 78 10.91 -14.03 -9.46
C GLU A 78 10.17 -14.93 -8.49
N ALA A 79 9.07 -15.48 -9.01
CA ALA A 79 8.40 -16.61 -8.44
C ALA A 79 9.49 -17.55 -7.91
N ILE A 80 9.53 -17.70 -6.59
CA ILE A 80 10.31 -18.74 -5.97
C ILE A 80 9.70 -20.02 -6.50
N ASP A 81 10.30 -20.60 -7.55
CA ASP A 81 9.99 -21.95 -7.99
C ASP A 81 10.37 -22.87 -6.83
N PRO A 82 9.40 -23.52 -6.17
CA PRO A 82 9.69 -24.42 -5.07
C PRO A 82 10.56 -25.62 -5.47
N ASN A 83 10.81 -25.86 -6.76
CA ASN A 83 11.66 -26.94 -7.26
C ASN A 83 13.12 -26.56 -7.56
N SER A 84 13.54 -25.31 -7.32
CA SER A 84 14.94 -24.91 -7.50
C SER A 84 15.82 -25.28 -6.29
N PHE A 85 15.86 -26.57 -5.91
CA PHE A 85 16.92 -27.12 -5.07
C PHE A 85 17.96 -27.81 -5.96
N PRO A 86 19.27 -27.57 -5.78
CA PRO A 86 20.28 -28.33 -6.49
C PRO A 86 20.24 -29.78 -5.99
N ARG A 87 19.94 -30.72 -6.90
CA ARG A 87 20.19 -32.14 -6.65
C ARG A 87 21.69 -32.30 -6.44
N THR A 88 22.12 -32.41 -5.19
CA THR A 88 23.46 -32.88 -4.87
C THR A 88 23.56 -34.33 -5.33
N MET A 89 24.28 -34.55 -6.43
CA MET A 89 24.76 -35.88 -6.81
C MET A 89 25.73 -36.38 -5.74
N LYS A 90 25.38 -37.49 -5.09
CA LYS A 90 26.31 -38.53 -4.63
C LYS A 90 25.60 -39.87 -4.73
#